data_AF-A0A0C2IDQ4-F1
#
_entry.id   AF-A0A0C2IDQ4-F1
#
_cell.length_a   1.000
_cell.length_b   1.000
_cell.length_c   1.000
_cell.angle_alpha   90.00
_cell.angle_beta   90.00
_cell.angle_gamma   90.00
#
_symmetry.space_group_name_H-M   'P 1'
#
loop_
_entity.id
_entity.type
_entity.pdbx_description
1 polymer ?
#
loop_
_entity_poly.entity_id
_entity_poly.type
_entity_poly.pdbx_seq_one_letter_code
_entity_poly.pdbx_strand_id
1 'polypeptide(L)'
;MIKIQKNIETNNKNRSNIEIELTTLKSQKEELEIQLEHEAKLLQSAMIGLSDAGVQPQSITDLLIACSGRLTSLKSNLDSVQQKIKQLNVQLKEKDSQLRQCLDETCVEEKQVNSVQKELSKLTKSLENLRFDPDVYDDHLRQQ
;
A
#
# COMPACT_ATOMS: atom_id res chain seq x y z
N MET A 1 -5.33 -21.69 5.28
CA MET A 1 -4.89 -20.86 6.42
C MET A 1 -3.45 -20.34 6.35
N ILE A 2 -2.37 -21.15 6.53
CA ILE A 2 -0.96 -20.63 6.55
C ILE A 2 -0.59 -19.84 5.29
N LYS A 3 -1.01 -20.31 4.11
CA LYS A 3 -0.74 -19.63 2.83
C LYS A 3 -1.44 -18.26 2.74
N ILE A 4 -2.68 -18.16 3.21
CA ILE A 4 -3.46 -16.91 3.19
C ILE A 4 -2.87 -15.89 4.16
N GLN A 5 -2.50 -16.31 5.37
CA GLN A 5 -1.82 -15.45 6.34
C GLN A 5 -0.52 -14.88 5.76
N LYS A 6 0.32 -15.72 5.15
CA LYS A 6 1.56 -15.28 4.50
C LYS A 6 1.30 -14.26 3.37
N ASN A 7 0.22 -14.44 2.61
CA ASN A 7 -0.17 -13.49 1.56
C ASN A 7 -0.62 -12.15 2.15
N ILE A 8 -1.40 -12.15 3.23
CA ILE A 8 -1.84 -10.95 3.94
C ILE A 8 -0.63 -10.17 4.48
N GLU A 9 0.28 -10.85 5.18
CA GLU A 9 1.50 -10.25 5.71
C GLU A 9 2.36 -9.61 4.60
N THR A 10 2.54 -10.35 3.49
CA THR A 10 3.32 -9.87 2.34
C THR A 10 2.67 -8.63 1.71
N ASN A 11 1.35 -8.65 1.52
CA ASN A 11 0.63 -7.50 0.96
C ASN A 11 0.65 -6.28 1.89
N ASN A 12 0.50 -6.47 3.20
CA ASN A 12 0.59 -5.37 4.18
C ASN A 12 1.99 -4.73 4.18
N LYS A 13 3.06 -5.55 4.15
CA LYS A 13 4.43 -5.04 4.06
C LYS A 13 4.64 -4.22 2.78
N ASN A 14 4.17 -4.75 1.65
CA ASN A 14 4.28 -4.05 0.37
C ASN A 14 3.48 -2.74 0.36
N ARG A 15 2.27 -2.74 0.92
CA ARG A 15 1.44 -1.54 1.06
C ARG A 15 2.15 -0.48 1.89
N SER A 16 2.69 -0.86 3.05
CA SER A 16 3.43 0.05 3.93
C SER A 16 4.65 0.65 3.21
N ASN A 17 5.40 -0.14 2.44
CA ASN A 17 6.51 0.38 1.66
C ASN A 17 6.07 1.41 0.61
N ILE A 18 4.96 1.16 -0.11
CA ILE A 18 4.39 2.09 -1.08
C ILE A 18 3.92 3.39 -0.40
N GLU A 19 3.28 3.29 0.77
CA GLU A 19 2.84 4.45 1.56
C GLU A 19 4.01 5.33 2.01
N ILE A 20 5.12 4.71 2.43
CA ILE A 20 6.36 5.42 2.77
C ILE A 20 6.93 6.14 1.54
N GLU A 21 7.06 5.44 0.41
CA GLU A 21 7.58 6.02 -0.84
C GLU A 21 6.70 7.19 -1.34
N LEU A 22 5.38 7.05 -1.26
CA LEU A 22 4.43 8.13 -1.58
C LEU A 22 4.61 9.35 -0.68
N THR A 23 4.86 9.14 0.62
CA THR A 23 5.08 10.23 1.56
C THR A 23 6.37 10.97 1.22
N THR A 24 7.46 10.25 0.97
CA THR A 24 8.73 10.84 0.55
C THR A 24 8.60 11.62 -0.76
N LEU A 25 7.95 11.06 -1.78
CA LEU A 25 7.77 11.73 -3.07
C LEU A 25 6.88 12.97 -2.96
N LYS A 26 5.87 12.97 -2.09
CA LYS A 26 5.05 14.17 -1.84
C LYS A 26 5.90 15.30 -1.24
N SER A 27 6.76 14.99 -0.27
CA SER A 27 7.68 15.99 0.29
C SER A 27 8.67 16.50 -0.76
N GLN A 28 9.24 15.61 -1.59
CA GLN A 28 10.12 16.02 -2.69
C GLN A 28 9.40 16.92 -3.71
N LYS A 29 8.13 16.62 -4.02
CA LYS A 29 7.30 17.44 -4.90
C LYS A 29 7.14 18.85 -4.33
N GLU A 30 6.82 18.97 -3.04
CA GLU A 30 6.64 20.25 -2.36
C GLU A 30 7.95 21.06 -2.35
N GLU A 31 9.09 20.41 -2.11
CA GLU A 31 10.40 21.05 -2.18
C GLU A 31 10.73 21.56 -3.58
N LEU A 32 10.45 20.78 -4.63
CA LEU A 32 10.63 21.20 -6.03
C LEU A 32 9.71 22.38 -6.39
N GLU A 33 8.47 22.41 -5.88
CA GLU A 33 7.54 23.53 -6.06
C GLU A 33 8.10 24.82 -5.43
N ILE A 34 8.67 24.73 -4.23
CA ILE A 34 9.33 25.85 -3.55
C ILE A 34 10.57 26.33 -4.34
N GLN A 35 11.40 25.40 -4.82
CA GLN A 35 12.59 25.74 -5.61
C GLN A 35 12.22 26.42 -6.93
N LEU A 36 11.16 25.95 -7.60
CA LEU A 36 10.65 26.54 -8.84
C LEU A 36 10.17 27.98 -8.61
N GLU A 37 9.43 28.21 -7.54
CA GLU A 37 8.94 29.54 -7.15
C GLU A 37 10.09 30.49 -6.81
N HIS A 38 11.11 30.01 -6.09
CA HIS A 38 12.29 30.79 -5.77
C HIS A 38 13.07 31.21 -7.03
N GLU A 39 13.30 30.27 -7.96
CA GLU A 39 13.96 30.56 -9.23
C GLU A 39 13.15 31.53 -10.10
N ALA A 40 11.83 31.41 -10.12
CA ALA A 40 10.97 32.35 -10.82
C ALA A 40 11.09 33.77 -10.25
N LYS A 41 11.18 33.92 -8.92
CA LYS A 41 11.40 35.21 -8.26
C LYS A 41 12.79 35.79 -8.51
N LEU A 42 13.83 34.96 -8.52
CA LEU A 42 15.18 35.39 -8.89
C LEU A 42 15.21 35.90 -10.33
N LEU A 43 14.57 35.18 -11.25
CA LEU A 43 14.45 35.59 -12.66
C LEU A 43 13.74 36.95 -12.77
N GLN A 44 12.60 37.10 -12.08
CA GLN A 44 11.86 38.36 -12.09
C GLN A 44 12.67 39.53 -11.50
N SER A 45 13.38 39.30 -10.40
CA SER A 45 14.21 40.33 -9.75
C SER A 45 15.40 40.72 -10.63
N ALA A 46 16.02 39.75 -11.31
CA ALA A 46 17.04 40.02 -12.31
C ALA A 46 16.45 40.87 -13.44
N MET A 47 15.29 40.53 -13.99
CA MET A 47 14.65 41.32 -15.04
C MET A 47 14.39 42.77 -14.62
N ILE A 48 13.92 43.02 -13.39
CA ILE A 48 13.68 44.36 -12.86
C ILE A 48 15.00 45.14 -12.71
N GLY A 49 15.98 44.58 -11.99
CA GLY A 49 17.26 45.24 -11.77
C GLY A 49 18.01 45.57 -13.07
N LEU A 50 17.78 44.78 -14.12
CA LEU A 50 18.33 45.02 -15.45
C LEU A 50 17.62 46.13 -16.23
N SER A 51 16.32 46.34 -16.00
CA SER A 51 15.59 47.48 -16.54
C SER A 51 16.11 48.80 -15.96
N ASP A 52 16.58 48.78 -14.71
CA ASP A 52 17.02 49.98 -13.99
C ASP A 52 18.51 50.32 -14.20
N ALA A 53 19.35 49.34 -14.54
CA ALA A 53 20.81 49.49 -14.45
C ALA A 53 21.56 49.73 -15.78
N GLY A 54 20.90 49.78 -16.94
CA GLY A 54 21.57 50.08 -18.23
C GLY A 54 22.74 49.13 -18.58
N VAL A 55 22.70 47.90 -18.06
CA VAL A 55 23.78 46.90 -18.14
C VAL A 55 23.89 46.33 -19.56
N GLN A 56 25.09 45.93 -19.99
CA GLN A 56 25.33 45.41 -21.34
C GLN A 56 24.43 44.19 -21.67
N PRO A 57 23.80 44.13 -22.87
CA PRO A 57 22.82 43.10 -23.22
C PRO A 57 23.29 41.64 -23.16
N GLN A 58 24.60 41.40 -23.27
CA GLN A 58 25.15 40.05 -23.41
C GLN A 58 25.16 39.27 -22.09
N SER A 59 25.61 39.88 -20.99
CA SER A 59 25.61 39.22 -19.67
C SER A 59 24.19 38.95 -19.15
N ILE A 60 23.22 39.76 -19.60
CA ILE A 60 21.79 39.58 -19.33
C ILE A 60 21.27 38.33 -20.01
N THR A 61 21.59 38.19 -21.29
CA THR A 61 21.14 37.07 -22.11
C THR A 61 21.65 35.75 -21.52
N ASP A 62 22.92 35.70 -21.09
CA ASP A 62 23.51 34.51 -20.47
C ASP A 62 22.84 34.14 -19.13
N LEU A 63 22.55 35.13 -18.28
CA LEU A 63 21.82 34.92 -17.01
C LEU A 63 20.39 34.42 -17.24
N LEU A 64 19.66 34.99 -18.21
CA LEU A 64 18.31 34.57 -18.56
C LEU A 64 18.28 33.14 -19.11
N ILE A 65 19.24 32.79 -19.98
CA ILE A 65 19.39 31.43 -20.51
C ILE A 65 19.66 30.44 -19.38
N ALA A 66 20.59 30.76 -18.48
CA ALA A 66 20.93 29.89 -17.36
C ALA A 66 19.72 29.65 -16.43
N CYS A 67 19.01 30.72 -16.04
CA CYS A 67 17.82 30.61 -15.19
C CYS A 67 16.69 29.83 -15.88
N SER A 68 16.46 30.07 -17.18
CA SER A 68 15.46 29.33 -17.97
C SER A 68 15.79 27.84 -18.07
N GLY A 69 17.07 27.50 -18.21
CA GLY A 69 17.56 26.11 -18.18
C GLY A 69 17.30 25.43 -16.83
N ARG A 70 17.55 26.13 -15.71
CA ARG A 70 17.24 25.63 -14.36
C ARG A 70 15.74 25.40 -14.17
N LEU A 71 14.89 26.37 -14.55
CA LEU A 71 13.43 26.24 -14.48
C LEU A 71 12.91 25.05 -15.31
N THR A 72 13.41 24.88 -16.53
CA THR A 72 13.03 23.75 -17.40
C THR A 72 13.39 22.42 -16.75
N SER A 73 14.59 22.33 -16.16
CA SER A 73 15.05 21.12 -15.47
C SER A 73 14.22 20.81 -14.23
N LEU A 74 13.94 21.82 -13.39
CA LEU A 74 13.07 21.67 -12.21
C LEU A 74 11.66 21.22 -12.59
N LYS A 75 11.10 21.79 -13.66
CA LYS A 75 9.77 21.39 -14.16
C LYS A 75 9.75 19.95 -14.64
N SER A 76 10.77 19.52 -15.39
CA SER A 76 10.91 18.12 -15.80
C SER A 76 11.00 17.16 -14.61
N ASN A 77 11.75 17.54 -13.57
CA ASN A 77 11.86 16.74 -12.34
C ASN A 77 10.51 16.66 -11.60
N LEU A 78 9.80 17.78 -11.49
CA LEU A 78 8.47 17.84 -10.89
C LEU A 78 7.48 16.93 -11.63
N ASP A 79 7.46 16.98 -12.96
CA ASP A 79 6.60 16.14 -13.79
C ASP A 79 6.91 14.64 -13.58
N SER A 80 8.19 14.27 -13.50
CA SER A 80 8.62 12.90 -13.21
C SER A 80 8.14 12.40 -11.84
N VAL A 81 8.32 13.21 -10.79
CA VAL A 81 7.83 12.89 -9.43
C VAL A 81 6.31 12.74 -9.43
N GLN A 82 5.58 13.62 -10.11
CA GLN A 82 4.12 13.52 -10.22
C GLN A 82 3.67 12.24 -10.94
N GLN A 83 4.36 11.84 -12.01
CA GLN A 83 4.07 10.58 -12.70
C GLN A 83 4.32 9.37 -11.79
N LYS A 84 5.43 9.37 -11.04
CA LYS A 84 5.75 8.30 -10.10
C LYS A 84 4.70 8.20 -8.99
N ILE A 85 4.25 9.32 -8.43
CA ILE A 85 3.15 9.37 -7.46
C ILE A 85 1.87 8.77 -8.04
N LYS A 86 1.51 9.10 -9.29
CA LYS A 86 0.33 8.51 -9.96
C LYS A 86 0.44 6.99 -10.08
N GLN A 87 1.61 6.49 -10.50
CA GLN A 87 1.86 5.05 -10.62
C GLN A 87 1.75 4.32 -9.28
N LEU A 88 2.37 4.86 -8.22
CA LEU A 88 2.30 4.27 -6.88
C LEU A 88 0.88 4.25 -6.32
N ASN A 89 0.07 5.29 -6.59
CA ASN A 89 -1.33 5.28 -6.18
C ASN A 89 -2.15 4.17 -6.88
N VAL A 90 -1.85 3.84 -8.14
CA VAL A 90 -2.47 2.71 -8.84
C VAL A 90 -2.06 1.39 -8.18
N GLN A 91 -0.75 1.20 -7.93
CA GLN A 91 -0.24 0.01 -7.26
C GLN A 91 -0.84 -0.17 -5.85
N LEU A 92 -1.04 0.93 -5.11
CA LEU A 92 -1.67 0.90 -3.79
C LEU A 92 -3.12 0.38 -3.87
N LYS A 93 -3.90 0.86 -4.84
CA LYS A 93 -5.28 0.40 -5.07
C LYS A 93 -5.34 -1.09 -5.43
N GLU A 94 -4.41 -1.56 -6.25
CA GLU A 94 -4.29 -2.98 -6.59
C GLU A 94 -3.98 -3.82 -5.35
N LYS A 95 -3.06 -3.35 -4.49
CA LYS A 95 -2.72 -4.01 -3.23
C LYS A 95 -3.91 -4.07 -2.27
N ASP A 96 -4.67 -2.99 -2.15
CA ASP A 96 -5.90 -2.98 -1.36
C ASP A 96 -6.95 -3.96 -1.89
N SER A 97 -7.06 -4.10 -3.21
CA SER A 97 -7.96 -5.09 -3.83
C SER A 97 -7.52 -6.52 -3.52
N GLN A 98 -6.23 -6.81 -3.63
CA GLN A 98 -5.66 -8.13 -3.30
C GLN A 98 -5.85 -8.47 -1.82
N LEU A 99 -5.70 -7.49 -0.93
CA LEU A 99 -5.93 -7.68 0.50
C LEU A 99 -7.39 -8.01 0.80
N ARG A 100 -8.34 -7.27 0.19
CA ARG A 100 -9.78 -7.57 0.33
C ARG A 100 -10.11 -9.00 -0.10
N GLN A 101 -9.58 -9.44 -1.24
CA GLN A 101 -9.77 -10.82 -1.70
C GLN A 101 -9.24 -11.85 -0.68
N CYS A 102 -8.04 -11.65 -0.12
CA CYS A 102 -7.49 -12.56 0.89
C CYS A 102 -8.36 -12.62 2.17
N LEU A 103 -8.98 -11.49 2.55
CA LEU A 103 -9.88 -11.44 3.69
C LEU A 103 -11.19 -12.18 3.41
N ASP A 104 -11.75 -12.05 2.20
CA ASP A 104 -12.94 -12.80 1.79
C ASP A 104 -12.66 -14.31 1.78
N GLU A 105 -11.51 -14.73 1.24
CA GLU A 105 -11.06 -16.13 1.27
C GLU A 105 -10.92 -16.65 2.71
N THR A 106 -10.37 -15.84 3.63
CA THR A 106 -10.26 -16.17 5.05
C THR A 106 -11.64 -16.41 5.67
N CYS A 107 -12.62 -15.54 5.39
CA CYS A 107 -13.99 -15.67 5.89
C CYS A 107 -14.64 -16.97 5.41
N VAL A 108 -14.40 -17.38 4.16
CA VAL A 108 -14.90 -18.65 3.62
C VAL A 108 -14.26 -19.84 4.34
N GLU A 109 -12.94 -19.85 4.51
CA GLU A 109 -12.24 -20.91 5.25
C GLU A 109 -12.73 -21.02 6.70
N GLU A 110 -12.94 -19.90 7.39
CA GLU A 110 -13.48 -19.89 8.76
C GLU A 110 -14.88 -20.50 8.85
N LYS A 111 -15.77 -20.19 7.91
CA LYS A 111 -17.11 -20.81 7.85
C LYS A 111 -17.01 -22.33 7.64
N GLN A 112 -16.10 -22.79 6.79
CA GLN A 112 -15.87 -24.22 6.57
C GLN A 112 -15.34 -24.91 7.84
N VAL A 113 -14.35 -24.33 8.52
CA VAL A 113 -13.82 -24.84 9.79
C VAL A 113 -14.93 -24.95 10.83
N ASN A 114 -15.73 -23.90 11.01
CA ASN A 114 -16.85 -23.89 11.95
C ASN A 114 -17.90 -24.97 11.61
N SER A 115 -18.16 -25.21 10.32
CA SER A 115 -19.06 -26.28 9.89
C SER A 115 -18.52 -27.66 10.25
N VAL A 116 -17.24 -27.92 9.97
CA VAL A 116 -16.59 -29.20 10.30
C VAL A 116 -16.55 -29.42 11.82
N GLN A 117 -16.27 -28.39 12.62
CA GLN A 117 -16.28 -28.47 14.08
C GLN A 117 -17.68 -28.85 14.63
N LYS A 118 -18.75 -28.31 14.04
CA LYS A 118 -20.12 -28.67 14.42
C LYS A 118 -20.42 -30.13 14.11
N GLU A 119 -20.04 -30.62 12.93
CA GLU A 119 -20.23 -32.03 12.56
C GLU A 119 -19.43 -32.97 13.45
N LEU A 120 -18.16 -32.65 13.75
CA LEU A 120 -17.35 -33.40 14.72
C LEU A 120 -18.01 -33.44 16.09
N SER A 121 -18.53 -32.31 16.58
CA SER A 121 -19.22 -32.26 17.88
C SER A 121 -20.46 -33.15 17.92
N LYS A 122 -21.24 -33.23 16.83
CA LYS A 122 -22.38 -34.14 16.73
C LYS A 122 -21.94 -35.60 16.73
N LEU A 123 -20.88 -35.92 15.99
CA LEU A 123 -20.34 -37.27 15.92
C LEU A 123 -19.80 -37.73 17.29
N THR A 124 -19.05 -36.89 17.98
CA THR A 124 -18.54 -37.17 19.34
C THR A 124 -19.68 -37.50 20.30
N LYS A 125 -20.75 -36.67 20.34
CA LYS A 125 -21.93 -36.95 21.17
C LYS A 125 -22.62 -38.27 20.79
N SER A 126 -22.69 -38.58 19.50
CA SER A 126 -23.28 -39.83 19.03
C SER A 126 -22.46 -41.04 19.48
N LEU A 127 -21.12 -40.94 19.44
CA LEU A 127 -20.21 -41.97 19.94
C LEU A 127 -20.29 -42.12 21.47
N GLU A 128 -20.41 -41.02 22.22
CA GLU A 128 -20.64 -41.05 23.67
C GLU A 128 -21.93 -41.80 24.01
N ASN A 129 -23.02 -41.56 23.27
CA ASN A 129 -24.29 -42.25 23.46
C ASN A 129 -24.25 -43.75 23.07
N LEU A 130 -23.32 -44.15 22.19
CA LEU A 130 -23.09 -45.56 21.82
C LEU A 130 -22.15 -46.27 22.79
N ARG A 131 -21.39 -45.53 23.60
CA ARG A 131 -20.37 -46.07 24.50
C ARG A 131 -21.03 -46.62 25.77
N PHE A 132 -21.46 -47.88 25.66
CA PHE A 132 -21.68 -48.89 26.72
C PHE A 132 -22.71 -48.57 27.82
N ASP A 133 -23.83 -49.30 27.74
CA ASP A 133 -24.56 -49.77 28.92
C ASP A 133 -23.88 -51.07 29.39
N PRO A 134 -23.11 -51.06 30.51
CA PRO A 134 -22.39 -52.23 30.99
C PRO A 134 -23.32 -53.37 31.45
N ASP A 135 -24.59 -53.06 31.71
CA ASP A 135 -25.53 -54.00 32.35
C ASP A 135 -26.24 -54.92 31.35
N VAL A 136 -26.08 -54.70 30.04
CA VAL A 136 -26.76 -55.50 29.00
C VAL A 136 -26.01 -56.82 28.69
N TYR A 137 -24.78 -57.00 29.16
CA TYR A 137 -23.98 -58.20 28.88
C TYR A 137 -24.00 -59.28 29.98
N ASP A 138 -24.57 -59.01 31.16
CA ASP A 138 -24.45 -59.94 32.30
C ASP A 138 -25.64 -60.93 32.45
N ASP A 139 -26.73 -60.75 31.69
CA ASP A 139 -27.92 -61.62 31.80
C ASP A 139 -27.82 -62.93 30.99
N HIS A 140 -26.94 -63.02 30.01
CA HIS A 140 -26.79 -64.26 29.21
C HIS A 140 -25.80 -65.27 29.79
N LEU A 141 -25.05 -64.92 30.85
CA LEU A 141 -24.10 -65.81 31.53
C LEU A 141 -24.59 -66.36 32.88
N ARG A 142 -25.74 -65.89 33.38
CA ARG A 142 -26.32 -66.36 34.66
C ARG A 142 -27.37 -67.47 34.53
N GLN A 143 -27.62 -67.99 33.33
CA GLN A 143 -28.60 -69.06 33.06
C GLN A 143 -28.00 -70.38 32.55
N GLN A 144 -26.72 -70.67 32.80
CA GLN A 144 -26.14 -72.02 32.62
C GLN A 144 -25.67 -72.61 33.93
#